data_AF-A0A2E8M1C9-F1
#
_entry.id   AF-A0A2E8M1C9-F1
#
_cell.length_a   1.000
_cell.length_b   1.000
_cell.length_c   1.000
_cell.angle_alpha   90.00
_cell.angle_beta   90.00
_cell.angle_gamma   90.00
#
_symmetry.space_group_name_H-M   'P 1'
#
loop_
_entity.id
_entity.type
_entity.pdbx_description
1 polymer ?
#
loop_
_entity_poly.entity_id
_entity_poly.type
_entity_poly.pdbx_seq_one_letter_code
_entity_poly.pdbx_strand_id
1 'polypeptide(L)'
;MPQRRSHQFVASGPQRARSSLDPRRTSQKPKERNLWNWLEPRRGEAGETRKSEVKLVRPGPSLLSGTVEFITIAQLRQTTNETPSEAFFYAQIQDRSEKTTKSGSPYLELTLADATSNFTLKVWSNHSQFTELSELPSGASIRAEGNWSQNQYGIDGKNWRLRPLNESETEDFLRGDPATARKQQEAWDHIITACAALKDPRLLALANKFLEDFGERFRRAAAARRNHHARRGGLIEHVSQMMRTASAISSAYPDLNEDLLLSGVLFHDCGKLWENNYPEAGFAQNINLHGEMMGHIPLGIELVNKLWRDLLESPLSSSWGTLDPPSDLVRLHLLHLIASHHGTREFGSPTLPSTPEAFALHYIDNLDAKYEMLAMAYEANNELAPGILARQFPLPANPITPLRSFD
;
A
#
# COMPACT_ATOMS: atom_id res chain seq x y z
N MET A 1 21.94 -82.24 34.70
CA MET A 1 21.89 -80.99 33.92
C MET A 1 21.33 -79.87 34.79
N PRO A 2 22.16 -78.92 35.25
CA PRO A 2 21.79 -77.94 36.25
C PRO A 2 21.79 -76.47 35.77
N GLN A 3 20.91 -75.71 36.42
CA GLN A 3 21.06 -74.36 37.01
C GLN A 3 21.42 -73.11 36.17
N ARG A 4 20.50 -72.13 36.32
CA ARG A 4 20.69 -70.70 36.63
C ARG A 4 22.13 -70.17 36.66
N ARG A 5 22.33 -68.98 36.07
CA ARG A 5 22.90 -67.80 36.78
C ARG A 5 22.78 -66.51 35.97
N SER A 6 22.43 -65.47 36.72
CA SER A 6 22.63 -64.03 36.52
C SER A 6 24.06 -63.64 36.10
N HIS A 7 24.25 -62.50 35.41
CA HIS A 7 25.21 -61.47 35.85
C HIS A 7 25.05 -60.11 35.15
N GLN A 8 25.21 -59.07 35.97
CA GLN A 8 25.34 -57.65 35.66
C GLN A 8 26.63 -57.30 34.89
N PHE A 9 26.53 -56.21 34.11
CA PHE A 9 27.47 -55.12 33.89
C PHE A 9 28.98 -55.34 34.11
N VAL A 10 29.77 -55.04 33.06
CA VAL A 10 31.11 -54.47 33.18
C VAL A 10 31.24 -53.29 32.22
N ALA A 11 31.72 -52.17 32.77
CA ALA A 11 31.92 -50.89 32.15
C ALA A 11 33.14 -50.85 31.21
N SER A 12 33.02 -50.11 30.11
CA SER A 12 34.16 -49.63 29.31
C SER A 12 34.27 -48.11 29.49
N GLY A 13 35.35 -47.67 30.14
CA GLY A 13 35.63 -46.27 30.42
C GLY A 13 36.07 -45.45 29.19
N PRO A 14 36.09 -44.11 29.28
CA PRO A 14 36.43 -43.25 28.16
C PRO A 14 37.96 -43.07 28.03
N GLN A 15 38.44 -43.12 26.79
CA GLN A 15 39.79 -42.71 26.41
C GLN A 15 40.00 -41.22 26.72
N ARG A 16 41.03 -40.91 27.50
CA ARG A 16 41.52 -39.55 27.71
C ARG A 16 42.29 -39.09 26.48
N ALA A 17 41.73 -38.16 25.72
CA ALA A 17 42.50 -37.26 24.87
C ALA A 17 42.67 -35.93 25.61
N ARG A 18 43.91 -35.57 25.95
CA ARG A 18 44.27 -34.24 26.43
C ARG A 18 44.31 -33.30 25.22
N SER A 19 43.50 -32.24 25.21
CA SER A 19 43.76 -31.05 24.42
C SER A 19 43.61 -29.80 25.29
N SER A 20 44.65 -28.98 25.25
CA SER A 20 44.87 -27.72 25.94
C SER A 20 43.66 -26.76 25.91
N LEU A 21 43.23 -26.30 27.08
CA LEU A 21 42.35 -25.14 27.25
C LEU A 21 43.19 -23.86 27.10
N ASP A 22 42.89 -23.07 26.07
CA ASP A 22 43.30 -21.67 25.94
C ASP A 22 42.29 -20.78 26.71
N PRO A 23 42.70 -20.01 27.74
CA PRO A 23 41.79 -19.27 28.60
C PRO A 23 41.37 -17.90 28.03
N ARG A 24 41.27 -17.74 26.70
CA ARG A 24 40.82 -16.48 26.06
C ARG A 24 39.66 -16.62 25.07
N ARG A 25 38.68 -17.49 25.35
CA ARG A 25 37.38 -17.46 24.66
C ARG A 25 36.34 -16.79 25.54
N THR A 26 36.27 -15.47 25.42
CA THR A 26 35.13 -14.68 25.88
C THR A 26 33.85 -15.25 25.26
N SER A 27 32.88 -15.57 26.11
CA SER A 27 31.55 -16.02 25.73
C SER A 27 30.79 -14.86 25.06
N GLN A 28 30.99 -14.66 23.77
CA GLN A 28 29.97 -13.95 22.97
C GLN A 28 28.83 -14.94 22.75
N LYS A 29 27.71 -14.71 23.47
CA LYS A 29 26.41 -15.28 23.07
C LYS A 29 26.21 -14.97 21.58
N PRO A 30 25.75 -15.91 20.75
CA PRO A 30 25.42 -15.60 19.37
C PRO A 30 24.43 -14.44 19.40
N LYS A 31 24.69 -13.35 18.65
CA LYS A 31 23.64 -12.39 18.34
C LYS A 31 22.55 -13.18 17.63
N GLU A 32 21.43 -13.44 18.31
CA GLU A 32 20.25 -13.98 17.65
C GLU A 32 19.97 -13.07 16.46
N ARG A 33 20.03 -13.65 15.25
CA ARG A 33 19.56 -12.94 14.06
C ARG A 33 18.09 -12.70 14.31
N ASN A 34 17.70 -11.45 14.53
CA ASN A 34 16.31 -11.07 14.70
C ASN A 34 15.52 -11.61 13.49
N LEU A 35 14.66 -12.60 13.75
CA LEU A 35 13.86 -13.31 12.74
C LEU A 35 12.91 -12.36 11.99
N TRP A 36 12.74 -11.13 12.51
CA TRP A 36 11.82 -10.11 12.05
C TRP A 36 12.49 -8.97 11.25
N ASN A 37 13.77 -9.09 10.89
CA ASN A 37 14.48 -8.05 10.13
C ASN A 37 13.81 -7.67 8.79
N TRP A 38 12.92 -8.52 8.25
CA TRP A 38 12.18 -8.23 7.02
C TRP A 38 10.90 -7.41 7.26
N LEU A 39 10.38 -7.39 8.49
CA LEU A 39 9.27 -6.53 8.93
C LEU A 39 9.74 -5.13 9.29
N GLU A 40 10.99 -4.99 9.75
CA GLU A 40 11.54 -3.69 10.11
C GLU A 40 11.61 -2.77 8.87
N PRO A 41 11.17 -1.50 8.98
CA PRO A 41 11.41 -0.51 7.95
C PRO A 41 12.91 -0.46 7.67
N ARG A 42 13.34 -0.83 6.46
CA ARG A 42 14.73 -0.66 6.07
C ARG A 42 15.02 0.84 6.10
N ARG A 43 15.76 1.31 7.11
CA ARG A 43 16.44 2.61 7.05
C ARG A 43 17.40 2.54 5.86
N GLY A 44 16.97 3.02 4.70
CA GLY A 44 17.79 3.00 3.48
C GLY A 44 17.26 2.17 2.31
N GLU A 45 15.94 2.13 2.07
CA GLU A 45 15.43 1.96 0.68
C GLU A 45 15.35 3.31 -0.08
N ALA A 46 16.09 4.33 0.38
CA ALA A 46 16.72 5.22 -0.57
C ALA A 46 17.68 4.34 -1.37
N GLY A 47 17.24 3.90 -2.56
CA GLY A 47 18.17 3.35 -3.54
C GLY A 47 19.39 4.25 -3.54
N GLU A 48 20.57 3.66 -3.50
CA GLU A 48 21.84 4.38 -3.60
C GLU A 48 21.87 5.00 -5.00
N THR A 49 21.10 6.07 -5.20
CA THR A 49 21.23 6.97 -6.32
C THR A 49 22.60 7.54 -6.09
N ARG A 50 23.58 7.06 -6.86
CA ARG A 50 24.74 7.88 -7.19
C ARG A 50 24.15 9.26 -7.45
N LYS A 51 24.50 10.24 -6.62
CA LYS A 51 24.29 11.64 -6.93
C LYS A 51 25.15 11.92 -8.17
N SER A 52 24.69 11.48 -9.33
CA SER A 52 24.95 12.23 -10.54
C SER A 52 24.27 13.56 -10.27
N GLU A 53 25.07 14.59 -10.01
CA GLU A 53 24.61 15.97 -10.19
C GLU A 53 24.14 16.07 -11.64
N VAL A 54 22.88 15.70 -11.88
CA VAL A 54 22.16 16.16 -13.06
C VAL A 54 22.18 17.66 -12.88
N LYS A 55 22.94 18.36 -13.73
CA LYS A 55 22.89 19.82 -13.79
C LYS A 55 21.42 20.17 -13.93
N LEU A 56 20.82 20.67 -12.85
CA LEU A 56 19.49 21.25 -12.84
C LEU A 56 19.53 22.35 -13.89
N VAL A 57 19.02 22.06 -15.08
CA VAL A 57 18.79 23.06 -16.10
C VAL A 57 17.85 24.05 -15.46
N ARG A 58 18.31 25.30 -15.32
CA ARG A 58 17.50 26.38 -14.77
C ARG A 58 16.13 26.34 -15.43
N PRO A 59 15.01 26.42 -14.68
CA PRO A 59 13.70 26.42 -15.29
C PRO A 59 13.62 27.60 -16.26
N GLY A 60 13.68 27.32 -17.57
CA GLY A 60 13.31 28.28 -18.60
C GLY A 60 11.88 28.79 -18.36
N PRO A 61 11.52 29.95 -18.94
CA PRO A 61 10.19 30.52 -18.80
C PRO A 61 9.10 29.52 -19.22
N SER A 62 7.95 29.59 -18.56
CA SER A 62 6.75 28.80 -18.89
C SER A 62 6.40 28.95 -20.36
N LEU A 63 6.07 27.85 -21.04
CA LEU A 63 5.54 27.88 -22.41
C LEU A 63 4.07 28.30 -22.48
N LEU A 64 3.39 28.36 -21.34
CA LEU A 64 1.94 28.58 -21.24
C LEU A 64 1.59 30.07 -21.24
N SER A 65 0.51 30.41 -21.94
CA SER A 65 -0.02 31.77 -21.96
C SER A 65 -1.06 31.96 -20.84
N GLY A 66 -0.86 32.95 -19.96
CA GLY A 66 -1.77 33.21 -18.84
C GLY A 66 -1.73 32.17 -17.70
N THR A 67 -2.76 32.15 -16.86
CA THR A 67 -2.94 31.15 -15.79
C THR A 67 -3.56 29.89 -16.37
N VAL A 68 -2.72 28.96 -16.83
CA VAL A 68 -3.16 27.61 -17.20
C VAL A 68 -3.34 26.78 -15.94
N GLU A 69 -4.44 26.03 -15.86
CA GLU A 69 -4.78 25.21 -14.69
C GLU A 69 -4.03 23.86 -14.71
N PHE A 70 -3.73 23.36 -13.51
CA PHE A 70 -3.26 21.99 -13.32
C PHE A 70 -4.38 21.01 -13.68
N ILE A 71 -4.05 19.97 -14.43
CA ILE A 71 -4.96 18.85 -14.68
C ILE A 71 -4.28 17.52 -14.39
N THR A 72 -5.07 16.50 -14.07
CA THR A 72 -4.60 15.10 -13.98
C THR A 72 -4.54 14.47 -15.38
N ILE A 73 -3.84 13.34 -15.53
CA ILE A 73 -3.79 12.59 -16.78
C ILE A 73 -5.17 12.06 -17.18
N ALA A 74 -6.01 11.65 -16.22
CA ALA A 74 -7.39 11.26 -16.51
C ALA A 74 -8.21 12.43 -17.05
N GLN A 75 -8.10 13.62 -16.45
CA GLN A 75 -8.75 14.83 -16.96
C GLN A 75 -8.22 15.20 -18.35
N LEU A 76 -6.90 15.12 -18.57
CA LEU A 76 -6.29 15.35 -19.87
C LEU A 76 -6.90 14.43 -20.94
N ARG A 77 -7.12 13.14 -20.64
CA ARG A 77 -7.79 12.19 -21.54
C ARG A 77 -9.26 12.57 -21.83
N GLN A 78 -9.95 13.15 -20.86
CA GLN A 78 -11.37 13.52 -21.01
C GLN A 78 -11.56 14.85 -21.74
N THR A 79 -10.65 15.82 -21.55
CA THR A 79 -10.81 17.19 -22.05
C THR A 79 -10.12 17.42 -23.39
N THR A 80 -9.03 16.69 -23.69
CA THR A 80 -8.36 16.83 -24.98
C THR A 80 -9.18 16.21 -26.11
N ASN A 81 -9.04 16.76 -27.31
CA ASN A 81 -9.58 16.18 -28.54
C ASN A 81 -8.56 16.39 -29.67
N GLU A 82 -8.98 16.31 -30.94
CA GLU A 82 -8.06 16.54 -32.07
C GLU A 82 -7.50 17.98 -32.11
N THR A 83 -8.19 18.92 -31.47
CA THR A 83 -7.73 20.30 -31.30
C THR A 83 -6.81 20.40 -30.07
N PRO A 84 -5.56 20.88 -30.24
CA PRO A 84 -4.65 21.03 -29.11
C PRO A 84 -5.14 22.07 -28.09
N SER A 85 -5.02 21.76 -26.80
CA SER A 85 -5.29 22.67 -25.69
C SER A 85 -4.06 22.83 -24.79
N GLU A 86 -3.81 24.06 -24.31
CA GLU A 86 -2.76 24.33 -23.33
C GLU A 86 -3.10 23.69 -21.98
N ALA A 87 -2.17 22.91 -21.43
CA ALA A 87 -2.30 22.34 -20.10
C ALA A 87 -0.92 22.07 -19.47
N PHE A 88 -0.90 21.99 -18.14
CA PHE A 88 0.20 21.37 -17.43
C PHE A 88 -0.28 20.33 -16.43
N PHE A 89 0.56 19.32 -16.22
CA PHE A 89 0.33 18.24 -15.27
C PHE A 89 1.65 17.73 -14.68
N TYR A 90 1.55 16.98 -13.60
CA TYR A 90 2.65 16.25 -13.01
C TYR A 90 2.56 14.78 -13.38
N ALA A 91 3.68 14.14 -13.68
CA ALA A 91 3.74 12.73 -14.02
C ALA A 91 5.06 12.10 -13.56
N GLN A 92 5.03 10.80 -13.31
CA GLN A 92 6.21 9.97 -13.18
C GLN A 92 6.50 9.27 -14.51
N ILE A 93 7.77 9.21 -14.91
CA ILE A 93 8.22 8.35 -16.00
C ILE A 93 8.30 6.92 -15.47
N GLN A 94 7.25 6.13 -15.71
CA GLN A 94 7.18 4.73 -15.27
C GLN A 94 8.05 3.80 -16.12
N ASP A 95 8.08 4.04 -17.42
CA ASP A 95 8.88 3.27 -18.37
C ASP A 95 9.47 4.19 -19.44
N ARG A 96 10.65 3.82 -19.93
CA ARG A 96 11.33 4.48 -21.05
C ARG A 96 11.95 3.43 -21.94
N SER A 97 11.58 3.45 -23.21
CA SER A 97 12.22 2.63 -24.24
C SER A 97 12.71 3.49 -25.41
N GLU A 98 13.93 3.23 -25.88
CA GLU A 98 14.41 3.80 -27.14
C GLU A 98 14.11 2.83 -28.28
N LYS A 99 13.45 3.35 -29.31
CA LYS A 99 13.01 2.59 -30.48
C LYS A 99 13.50 3.29 -31.75
N THR A 100 13.46 2.57 -32.86
CA THR A 100 13.81 3.10 -34.18
C THR A 100 12.61 3.10 -35.11
N THR A 101 12.48 4.18 -35.88
CA THR A 101 11.51 4.28 -36.97
C THR A 101 11.89 3.35 -38.13
N LYS A 102 10.97 3.15 -39.08
CA LYS A 102 11.26 2.40 -40.31
C LYS A 102 12.42 3.00 -41.12
N SER A 103 12.67 4.31 -41.01
CA SER A 103 13.78 5.02 -41.63
C SER A 103 15.08 4.98 -40.81
N GLY A 104 15.10 4.29 -39.68
CA GLY A 104 16.28 4.14 -38.81
C GLY A 104 16.49 5.29 -37.81
N SER A 105 15.67 6.35 -37.84
CA SER A 105 15.77 7.45 -36.88
C SER A 105 15.28 7.01 -35.49
N PRO A 106 16.02 7.30 -34.40
CA PRO A 106 15.62 6.91 -33.06
C PRO A 106 14.46 7.79 -32.53
N TYR A 107 13.70 7.25 -31.58
CA TYR A 107 12.69 7.97 -30.80
C TYR A 107 12.56 7.31 -29.41
N LEU A 108 12.19 8.07 -28.39
CA LEU A 108 11.84 7.53 -27.08
C LEU A 108 10.33 7.31 -27.00
N GLU A 109 9.92 6.22 -26.37
CA GLU A 109 8.58 6.08 -25.80
C GLU A 109 8.67 6.21 -24.29
N LEU A 110 8.01 7.23 -23.76
CA LEU A 110 7.90 7.50 -22.32
C LEU A 110 6.50 7.15 -21.85
N THR A 111 6.39 6.25 -20.89
CA THR A 111 5.11 6.02 -20.19
C THR A 111 5.01 6.98 -19.03
N LEU A 112 4.16 8.00 -19.17
CA LEU A 112 3.90 9.02 -18.16
C LEU A 112 2.67 8.60 -17.36
N ALA A 113 2.78 8.62 -16.03
CA ALA A 113 1.69 8.22 -15.14
C ALA A 113 1.55 9.15 -13.93
N ASP A 114 0.32 9.32 -13.48
CA ASP A 114 -0.02 9.91 -12.18
C ASP A 114 -0.94 8.94 -11.39
N ALA A 115 -1.51 9.41 -10.29
CA ALA A 115 -2.44 8.61 -9.48
C ALA A 115 -3.76 8.25 -10.20
N THR A 116 -4.08 8.91 -11.32
CA THR A 116 -5.38 8.83 -12.00
C THR A 116 -5.33 8.00 -13.29
N SER A 117 -4.24 8.07 -14.05
CA SER A 117 -4.09 7.41 -15.34
C SER A 117 -2.63 7.41 -15.79
N ASN A 118 -2.35 6.74 -16.91
CA ASN A 118 -1.09 6.84 -17.65
C ASN A 118 -1.34 7.07 -19.14
N PHE A 119 -0.32 7.49 -19.90
CA PHE A 119 -0.30 7.47 -21.36
C PHE A 119 1.15 7.40 -21.89
N THR A 120 1.33 7.04 -23.16
CA THR A 120 2.65 6.98 -23.81
C THR A 120 2.90 8.23 -24.64
N LEU A 121 3.97 8.95 -24.35
CA LEU A 121 4.47 10.08 -25.13
C LEU A 121 5.63 9.63 -26.02
N LYS A 122 5.57 9.96 -27.31
CA LYS A 122 6.67 9.73 -28.27
C LYS A 122 7.55 10.97 -28.35
N VAL A 123 8.85 10.80 -28.10
CA VAL A 123 9.85 11.86 -28.21
C VAL A 123 10.76 11.56 -29.40
N TRP A 124 10.57 12.27 -30.49
CA TRP A 124 11.35 12.10 -31.71
C TRP A 124 12.78 12.65 -31.55
N SER A 125 13.76 12.09 -32.27
CA SER A 125 15.18 12.48 -32.19
C SER A 125 15.47 13.95 -32.52
N ASN A 126 14.57 14.63 -33.22
CA ASN A 126 14.68 16.06 -33.54
C ASN A 126 14.07 16.97 -32.46
N HIS A 127 13.44 16.42 -31.42
CA HIS A 127 12.94 17.22 -30.30
C HIS A 127 14.10 17.75 -29.47
N SER A 128 14.03 19.00 -29.02
CA SER A 128 15.10 19.67 -28.27
C SER A 128 15.47 18.97 -26.96
N GLN A 129 14.52 18.24 -26.36
CA GLN A 129 14.72 17.50 -25.11
C GLN A 129 15.03 16.01 -25.30
N PHE A 130 15.27 15.53 -26.51
CA PHE A 130 15.52 14.10 -26.75
C PHE A 130 16.68 13.55 -25.90
N THR A 131 17.86 14.19 -25.97
CA THR A 131 19.04 13.75 -25.21
C THR A 131 18.81 13.86 -23.70
N GLU A 132 18.27 14.98 -23.21
CA GLU A 132 17.96 15.21 -21.80
C GLU A 132 17.04 14.11 -21.23
N LEU A 133 15.98 13.75 -21.96
CA LEU A 133 15.01 12.75 -21.52
C LEU A 133 15.54 11.32 -21.61
N SER A 134 16.51 11.06 -22.51
CA SER A 134 17.20 9.77 -22.58
C SER A 134 18.09 9.52 -21.36
N GLU A 135 18.62 10.60 -20.76
CA GLU A 135 19.55 10.55 -19.62
C GLU A 135 18.86 10.65 -18.25
N LEU A 136 17.56 10.99 -18.20
CA LEU A 136 16.84 11.08 -16.92
C LEU A 136 16.89 9.76 -16.11
N PRO A 137 16.89 9.81 -14.77
CA PRO A 137 16.72 8.61 -13.96
C PRO A 137 15.36 7.93 -14.23
N SER A 138 15.33 6.59 -14.15
CA SER A 138 14.07 5.85 -14.16
C SER A 138 13.20 6.27 -12.97
N GLY A 139 11.89 6.42 -13.18
CA GLY A 139 10.98 6.87 -12.12
C GLY A 139 11.08 8.37 -11.80
N ALA A 140 11.74 9.17 -12.64
CA ALA A 140 11.78 10.63 -12.45
C ALA A 140 10.37 11.23 -12.49
N SER A 141 10.04 12.06 -11.51
CA SER A 141 8.84 12.89 -11.49
C SER A 141 9.10 14.17 -12.27
N ILE A 142 8.21 14.49 -13.20
CA ILE A 142 8.32 15.62 -14.10
C ILE A 142 7.06 16.47 -14.07
N ARG A 143 7.22 17.76 -14.39
CA ARG A 143 6.16 18.64 -14.85
C ARG A 143 6.16 18.61 -16.37
N ALA A 144 5.01 18.32 -16.95
CA ALA A 144 4.75 18.42 -18.37
C ALA A 144 3.91 19.67 -18.63
N GLU A 145 4.34 20.53 -19.54
CA GLU A 145 3.58 21.71 -19.98
C GLU A 145 3.61 21.78 -21.51
N GLY A 146 2.48 22.11 -22.15
CA GLY A 146 2.44 22.18 -23.60
C GLY A 146 1.02 22.20 -24.17
N ASN A 147 0.93 22.03 -25.49
CA ASN A 147 -0.33 21.90 -26.20
C ASN A 147 -0.62 20.42 -26.42
N TRP A 148 -1.66 19.91 -25.79
CA TRP A 148 -2.00 18.49 -25.81
C TRP A 148 -3.24 18.24 -26.65
N SER A 149 -3.19 17.19 -27.44
CA SER A 149 -4.30 16.73 -28.28
C SER A 149 -4.40 15.22 -28.17
N GLN A 150 -5.52 14.63 -28.56
CA GLN A 150 -5.63 13.19 -28.69
C GLN A 150 -6.28 12.80 -30.01
N ASN A 151 -5.84 11.65 -30.54
CA ASN A 151 -6.40 11.02 -31.72
C ASN A 151 -6.56 9.50 -31.47
N GLN A 152 -6.86 8.73 -32.52
CA GLN A 152 -7.02 7.26 -32.43
C GLN A 152 -5.80 6.50 -31.87
N TYR A 153 -4.61 7.12 -31.84
CA TYR A 153 -3.38 6.55 -31.30
C TYR A 153 -3.09 6.98 -29.84
N GLY A 154 -3.96 7.80 -29.25
CA GLY A 154 -3.82 8.32 -27.88
C GLY A 154 -3.45 9.80 -27.83
N ILE A 155 -3.00 10.23 -26.65
CA ILE A 155 -2.57 11.61 -26.39
C ILE A 155 -1.22 11.86 -27.06
N ASP A 156 -1.09 13.01 -27.70
CA ASP A 156 0.16 13.54 -28.23
C ASP A 156 0.29 15.03 -27.89
N GLY A 157 1.52 15.55 -27.91
CA GLY A 157 1.82 16.93 -27.56
C GLY A 157 2.49 17.69 -28.71
N LYS A 158 2.20 18.98 -28.82
CA LYS A 158 2.98 19.96 -29.60
C LYS A 158 3.51 21.05 -28.68
N ASN A 159 4.68 21.60 -29.01
CA ASN A 159 5.33 22.68 -28.25
C ASN A 159 5.33 22.40 -26.74
N TRP A 160 5.66 21.17 -26.35
CA TRP A 160 5.69 20.77 -24.96
C TRP A 160 7.10 20.83 -24.40
N ARG A 161 7.16 20.91 -23.08
CA ARG A 161 8.38 20.83 -22.30
C ARG A 161 8.15 19.96 -21.07
N LEU A 162 9.11 19.07 -20.80
CA LEU A 162 9.18 18.31 -19.56
C LEU A 162 10.33 18.84 -18.71
N ARG A 163 10.11 19.00 -17.41
CA ARG A 163 11.20 19.30 -16.46
C ARG A 163 11.06 18.47 -15.20
N PRO A 164 12.15 18.13 -14.50
CA PRO A 164 12.05 17.55 -13.17
C PRO A 164 11.20 18.42 -12.23
N LEU A 165 10.44 17.77 -11.35
CA LEU A 165 9.78 18.44 -10.23
C LEU A 165 10.83 18.88 -9.20
N ASN A 166 10.56 20.00 -8.52
CA ASN A 166 11.28 20.32 -7.29
C ASN A 166 10.71 19.50 -6.10
N GLU A 167 11.32 19.64 -4.92
CA GLU A 167 10.92 18.90 -3.71
C GLU A 167 9.46 19.16 -3.33
N SER A 168 9.04 20.43 -3.23
CA SER A 168 7.65 20.80 -2.93
C SER A 168 6.66 20.26 -3.96
N GLU A 169 6.97 20.38 -5.26
CA GLU A 169 6.11 19.85 -6.32
C GLU A 169 6.04 18.32 -6.29
N THR A 170 7.13 17.65 -5.90
CA THR A 170 7.15 16.19 -5.76
C THR A 170 6.29 15.74 -4.59
N GLU A 171 6.33 16.45 -3.47
CA GLU A 171 5.45 16.17 -2.33
C GLU A 171 3.98 16.38 -2.70
N ASP A 172 3.64 17.49 -3.38
CA ASP A 172 2.29 17.76 -3.86
C ASP A 172 1.82 16.67 -4.83
N PHE A 173 2.67 16.31 -5.79
CA PHE A 173 2.39 15.24 -6.74
C PHE A 173 2.10 13.92 -6.03
N LEU A 174 2.91 13.54 -5.03
CA LEU A 174 2.76 12.30 -4.26
C LEU A 174 1.56 12.28 -3.31
N ARG A 175 1.02 13.44 -2.94
CA ARG A 175 -0.25 13.58 -2.18
C ARG A 175 -1.48 13.37 -3.05
N GLY A 176 -1.33 13.43 -4.38
CA GLY A 176 -2.44 13.34 -5.33
C GLY A 176 -3.11 14.70 -5.59
N ASP A 177 -4.21 14.69 -6.34
CA ASP A 177 -4.98 15.92 -6.59
C ASP A 177 -5.54 16.50 -5.26
N PRO A 178 -5.88 17.80 -5.22
CA PRO A 178 -6.31 18.45 -3.97
C PRO A 178 -7.51 17.79 -3.29
N ALA A 179 -8.45 17.23 -4.05
CA ALA A 179 -9.63 16.59 -3.47
C ALA A 179 -9.26 15.25 -2.84
N THR A 180 -8.45 14.44 -3.52
CA THR A 180 -7.91 13.17 -2.99
C THR A 180 -7.03 13.42 -1.76
N ALA A 181 -6.10 14.39 -1.82
CA ALA A 181 -5.21 14.72 -0.71
C ALA A 181 -6.00 15.10 0.55
N ARG A 182 -7.04 15.93 0.41
CA ARG A 182 -7.93 16.29 1.52
C ARG A 182 -8.68 15.07 2.07
N LYS A 183 -9.29 14.25 1.21
CA LYS A 183 -9.99 13.02 1.62
C LYS A 183 -9.07 12.10 2.42
N GLN A 184 -7.83 11.92 1.97
CA GLN A 184 -6.85 11.06 2.62
C GLN A 184 -6.37 11.63 3.96
N GLN A 185 -6.22 12.96 4.06
CA GLN A 185 -5.91 13.61 5.33
C GLN A 185 -7.06 13.44 6.34
N GLU A 186 -8.30 13.67 5.93
CA GLU A 186 -9.49 13.46 6.78
C GLU A 186 -9.62 11.99 7.21
N ALA A 187 -9.30 11.06 6.30
CA ALA A 187 -9.29 9.63 6.60
C ALA A 187 -8.24 9.27 7.66
N TRP A 188 -7.03 9.83 7.54
CA TRP A 188 -5.94 9.65 8.49
C TRP A 188 -6.29 10.22 9.87
N ASP A 189 -6.78 11.46 9.93
CA ASP A 189 -7.14 12.12 11.19
C ASP A 189 -8.24 11.34 11.92
N HIS A 190 -9.20 10.78 11.17
CA HIS A 190 -10.22 9.89 11.72
C HIS A 190 -9.64 8.59 12.28
N ILE A 191 -8.71 7.94 11.58
CA ILE A 191 -8.03 6.73 12.10
C ILE A 191 -7.30 7.04 13.41
N ILE A 192 -6.52 8.12 13.47
CA ILE A 192 -5.81 8.52 14.69
C ILE A 192 -6.81 8.74 15.84
N THR A 193 -7.90 9.43 15.58
CA THR A 193 -8.95 9.71 16.57
C THR A 193 -9.61 8.42 17.07
N ALA A 194 -9.98 7.52 16.16
CA ALA A 194 -10.62 6.25 16.51
C ALA A 194 -9.68 5.35 17.33
N CYS A 195 -8.41 5.25 16.93
CA CYS A 195 -7.40 4.49 17.69
C CYS A 195 -7.16 5.08 19.08
N ALA A 196 -7.11 6.41 19.22
CA ALA A 196 -6.93 7.08 20.50
C ALA A 196 -8.13 6.91 21.45
N ALA A 197 -9.30 6.57 20.93
CA ALA A 197 -10.52 6.35 21.70
C ALA A 197 -10.68 4.90 22.23
N LEU A 198 -9.79 3.98 21.85
CA LEU A 198 -9.81 2.59 22.33
C LEU A 198 -9.65 2.56 23.86
N LYS A 199 -10.51 1.80 24.53
CA LYS A 199 -10.56 1.67 26.00
C LYS A 199 -9.72 0.50 26.50
N ASP A 200 -9.62 -0.58 25.72
CA ASP A 200 -8.74 -1.70 26.04
C ASP A 200 -7.28 -1.24 25.90
N PRO A 201 -6.52 -1.19 27.01
CA PRO A 201 -5.17 -0.62 27.00
C PRO A 201 -4.19 -1.43 26.14
N ARG A 202 -4.48 -2.71 25.88
CA ARG A 202 -3.64 -3.58 25.04
C ARG A 202 -3.82 -3.24 23.57
N LEU A 203 -5.07 -3.08 23.14
CA LEU A 203 -5.42 -2.72 21.78
C LEU A 203 -5.00 -1.29 21.46
N LEU A 204 -5.18 -0.36 22.40
CA LEU A 204 -4.65 1.01 22.29
C LEU A 204 -3.13 1.03 22.12
N ALA A 205 -2.40 0.29 22.97
CA ALA A 205 -0.94 0.22 22.86
C ALA A 205 -0.49 -0.40 21.54
N LEU A 206 -1.18 -1.44 21.07
CA LEU A 206 -0.93 -2.09 19.78
C LEU A 206 -1.15 -1.13 18.61
N ALA A 207 -2.28 -0.42 18.60
CA ALA A 207 -2.61 0.56 17.58
C ALA A 207 -1.58 1.70 17.53
N ASN A 208 -1.22 2.26 18.69
CA ASN A 208 -0.20 3.31 18.77
C ASN A 208 1.16 2.83 18.26
N LYS A 209 1.60 1.64 18.68
CA LYS A 209 2.87 1.08 18.21
C LYS A 209 2.86 0.85 16.70
N PHE A 210 1.76 0.34 16.15
CA PHE A 210 1.62 0.17 14.70
C PHE A 210 1.67 1.49 13.94
N LEU A 211 0.94 2.51 14.41
CA LEU A 211 0.90 3.82 13.76
C LEU A 211 2.25 4.55 13.85
N GLU A 212 2.99 4.38 14.95
CA GLU A 212 4.35 4.90 15.12
C GLU A 212 5.35 4.22 14.17
N ASP A 213 5.38 2.88 14.17
CA ASP A 213 6.37 2.11 13.41
C ASP A 213 6.07 2.09 11.89
N PHE A 214 4.79 2.12 11.51
CA PHE A 214 4.34 1.83 10.14
C PHE A 214 3.44 2.90 9.53
N GLY A 215 3.09 3.99 10.25
CA GLY A 215 2.16 5.01 9.78
C GLY A 215 2.51 5.58 8.41
N GLU A 216 3.77 5.93 8.17
CA GLU A 216 4.23 6.46 6.87
C GLU A 216 4.04 5.48 5.71
N ARG A 217 4.23 4.18 5.96
CA ARG A 217 4.01 3.15 4.94
C ARG A 217 2.51 2.89 4.75
N PHE A 218 1.77 2.86 5.85
CA PHE A 218 0.32 2.67 5.85
C PHE A 218 -0.41 3.75 5.06
N ARG A 219 -0.04 5.04 5.24
CA ARG A 219 -0.58 6.18 4.48
C ARG A 219 -0.33 6.12 2.97
N ARG A 220 0.58 5.26 2.50
CA ARG A 220 0.96 5.18 1.09
C ARG A 220 0.52 3.87 0.44
N ALA A 221 0.12 2.86 1.22
CA ALA A 221 -0.35 1.59 0.70
C ALA A 221 -1.72 1.72 -0.01
N ALA A 222 -1.97 0.86 -1.00
CA ALA A 222 -3.30 0.67 -1.58
C ALA A 222 -4.05 -0.47 -0.90
N ALA A 223 -5.38 -0.39 -0.89
CA ALA A 223 -6.21 -1.49 -0.42
C ALA A 223 -6.27 -2.63 -1.45
N ALA A 224 -6.13 -2.38 -2.75
CA ALA A 224 -6.03 -3.44 -3.75
C ALA A 224 -5.07 -3.09 -4.86
N ARG A 225 -4.70 -4.09 -5.67
CA ARG A 225 -3.94 -3.86 -6.90
C ARG A 225 -4.75 -3.20 -8.01
N ARG A 226 -6.06 -3.48 -8.04
CA ARG A 226 -6.94 -3.08 -9.17
C ARG A 226 -8.39 -2.74 -8.79
N ASN A 227 -8.97 -3.43 -7.82
CA ASN A 227 -10.44 -3.53 -7.75
C ASN A 227 -11.12 -2.46 -6.89
N HIS A 228 -10.58 -2.10 -5.73
CA HIS A 228 -11.13 -1.08 -4.82
C HIS A 228 -9.98 -0.34 -4.15
N HIS A 229 -10.09 0.98 -4.02
CA HIS A 229 -9.05 1.85 -3.45
C HIS A 229 -7.64 1.51 -3.97
N ALA A 230 -7.53 1.24 -5.28
CA ALA A 230 -6.33 0.75 -5.92
C ALA A 230 -5.35 1.89 -6.27
N ARG A 231 -5.05 2.72 -5.28
CA ARG A 231 -4.23 3.94 -5.39
C ARG A 231 -3.38 4.16 -4.16
N ARG A 232 -2.32 4.97 -4.29
CA ARG A 232 -1.52 5.43 -3.15
C ARG A 232 -2.43 6.10 -2.11
N GLY A 233 -2.36 5.65 -0.86
CA GLY A 233 -3.23 6.12 0.22
C GLY A 233 -4.65 5.53 0.21
N GLY A 234 -4.96 4.62 -0.73
CA GLY A 234 -6.25 3.96 -0.77
C GLY A 234 -6.53 3.09 0.47
N LEU A 235 -5.51 2.52 1.10
CA LEU A 235 -5.71 1.68 2.29
C LEU A 235 -6.22 2.48 3.50
N ILE A 236 -5.76 3.72 3.69
CA ILE A 236 -6.26 4.57 4.79
C ILE A 236 -7.68 5.06 4.53
N GLU A 237 -8.06 5.30 3.27
CA GLU A 237 -9.45 5.61 2.92
C GLU A 237 -10.38 4.44 3.30
N HIS A 238 -10.00 3.23 2.87
CA HIS A 238 -10.71 1.98 3.15
C HIS A 238 -10.88 1.75 4.66
N VAL A 239 -9.77 1.74 5.41
CA VAL A 239 -9.79 1.51 6.87
C VAL A 239 -10.61 2.59 7.59
N SER A 240 -10.48 3.86 7.19
CA SER A 240 -11.23 4.95 7.83
C SER A 240 -12.74 4.79 7.62
N GLN A 241 -13.18 4.44 6.41
CA GLN A 241 -14.58 4.22 6.09
C GLN A 241 -15.14 2.96 6.79
N MET A 242 -14.34 1.90 6.88
CA MET A 242 -14.69 0.71 7.66
C MET A 242 -14.81 1.02 9.15
N MET A 243 -13.96 1.88 9.73
CA MET A 243 -14.07 2.29 11.14
C MET A 243 -15.37 3.05 11.40
N ARG A 244 -15.77 3.96 10.49
CA ARG A 244 -17.09 4.65 10.58
C ARG A 244 -18.24 3.65 10.56
N THR A 245 -18.16 2.67 9.66
CA THR A 245 -19.16 1.61 9.51
C THR A 245 -19.20 0.71 10.74
N ALA A 246 -18.04 0.34 11.29
CA ALA A 246 -17.91 -0.45 12.51
C ALA A 246 -18.58 0.25 13.70
N SER A 247 -18.30 1.53 13.95
CA SER A 247 -18.96 2.28 15.03
C SER A 247 -20.46 2.42 14.83
N ALA A 248 -20.92 2.60 13.59
CA ALA A 248 -22.36 2.63 13.28
C ALA A 248 -23.03 1.27 13.55
N ILE A 249 -22.39 0.17 13.16
CA ILE A 249 -22.87 -1.20 13.41
C ILE A 249 -22.83 -1.53 14.91
N SER A 250 -21.77 -1.17 15.64
CA SER A 250 -21.70 -1.33 17.10
C SER A 250 -22.80 -0.55 17.82
N SER A 251 -23.22 0.60 17.28
CA SER A 251 -24.37 1.34 17.81
C SER A 251 -25.70 0.58 17.63
N ALA A 252 -25.84 -0.17 16.54
CA ALA A 252 -27.02 -1.00 16.26
C ALA A 252 -26.99 -2.36 16.99
N TYR A 253 -25.79 -2.90 17.26
CA TYR A 253 -25.55 -4.17 17.94
C TYR A 253 -24.62 -3.96 19.15
N PRO A 254 -25.15 -3.48 20.30
CA PRO A 254 -24.34 -3.06 21.44
C PRO A 254 -23.53 -4.17 22.13
N ASP A 255 -23.86 -5.44 21.85
CA ASP A 255 -23.14 -6.61 22.38
C ASP A 255 -21.81 -6.87 21.64
N LEU A 256 -21.55 -6.19 20.52
CA LEU A 256 -20.26 -6.25 19.83
C LEU A 256 -19.17 -5.61 20.69
N ASN A 257 -18.00 -6.25 20.76
CA ASN A 257 -16.82 -5.60 21.31
C ASN A 257 -16.27 -4.58 20.30
N GLU A 258 -16.66 -3.31 20.46
CA GLU A 258 -16.28 -2.23 19.55
C GLU A 258 -14.76 -2.04 19.45
N ASP A 259 -14.03 -2.06 20.56
CA ASP A 259 -12.57 -1.90 20.57
C ASP A 259 -11.87 -3.01 19.77
N LEU A 260 -12.32 -4.26 19.95
CA LEU A 260 -11.81 -5.41 19.20
C LEU A 260 -12.18 -5.30 17.72
N LEU A 261 -13.40 -4.88 17.38
CA LEU A 261 -13.84 -4.70 16.00
C LEU A 261 -13.05 -3.60 15.29
N LEU A 262 -12.88 -2.43 15.91
CA LEU A 262 -12.08 -1.31 15.38
C LEU A 262 -10.60 -1.71 15.21
N SER A 263 -10.05 -2.48 16.16
CA SER A 263 -8.71 -3.05 16.02
C SER A 263 -8.63 -4.06 14.88
N GLY A 264 -9.65 -4.91 14.73
CA GLY A 264 -9.79 -5.81 13.59
C GLY A 264 -9.78 -5.05 12.27
N VAL A 265 -10.55 -3.97 12.16
CA VAL A 265 -10.57 -3.07 10.99
C VAL A 265 -9.19 -2.46 10.74
N LEU A 266 -8.48 -1.98 11.77
CA LEU A 266 -7.13 -1.42 11.60
C LEU A 266 -6.13 -2.45 11.03
N PHE A 267 -6.23 -3.70 11.47
CA PHE A 267 -5.20 -4.72 11.22
C PHE A 267 -5.55 -5.76 10.14
N HIS A 268 -6.81 -5.87 9.70
CA HIS A 268 -7.23 -6.95 8.79
C HIS A 268 -6.35 -7.04 7.52
N ASP A 269 -5.94 -5.88 7.01
CA ASP A 269 -5.17 -5.71 5.79
C ASP A 269 -3.77 -5.12 6.00
N CYS A 270 -3.26 -5.09 7.23
CA CYS A 270 -1.95 -4.50 7.50
C CYS A 270 -0.79 -5.22 6.78
N GLY A 271 -0.99 -6.47 6.30
CA GLY A 271 -0.03 -7.14 5.43
C GLY A 271 0.10 -6.53 4.03
N LYS A 272 -0.86 -5.70 3.59
CA LYS A 272 -0.80 -4.97 2.31
C LYS A 272 0.34 -3.94 2.27
N LEU A 273 0.92 -3.61 3.43
CA LEU A 273 2.16 -2.85 3.55
C LEU A 273 3.37 -3.53 2.88
N TRP A 274 3.31 -4.83 2.61
CA TRP A 274 4.31 -5.55 1.80
C TRP A 274 3.75 -5.99 0.44
N GLU A 275 2.44 -6.24 0.32
CA GLU A 275 1.82 -6.72 -0.93
C GLU A 275 1.56 -5.62 -1.97
N ASN A 276 1.07 -4.46 -1.50
CA ASN A 276 0.48 -3.40 -2.33
C ASN A 276 1.03 -2.01 -1.96
N ASN A 277 2.26 -1.96 -1.45
CA ASN A 277 2.86 -0.72 -0.99
C ASN A 277 3.55 0.06 -2.11
N TYR A 278 3.42 1.39 -2.04
CA TYR A 278 4.11 2.30 -2.93
C TYR A 278 5.48 2.69 -2.36
N PRO A 279 6.49 2.95 -3.20
CA PRO A 279 7.77 3.52 -2.76
C PRO A 279 7.58 4.93 -2.21
N GLU A 280 8.50 5.39 -1.34
CA GLU A 280 8.45 6.74 -0.75
C GLU A 280 8.25 7.80 -1.82
N ALA A 281 9.07 7.71 -2.87
CA ALA A 281 8.93 8.46 -4.10
C ALA A 281 8.43 7.55 -5.23
N GLY A 282 7.14 7.69 -5.59
CA GLY A 282 6.59 7.13 -6.82
C GLY A 282 5.20 6.52 -6.73
N PHE A 283 4.70 6.15 -7.92
CA PHE A 283 3.38 5.58 -8.19
C PHE A 283 3.44 4.18 -8.80
N ALA A 284 4.63 3.57 -8.89
CA ALA A 284 4.78 2.19 -9.31
C ALA A 284 4.76 1.27 -8.08
N GLN A 285 3.75 0.39 -7.98
CA GLN A 285 3.78 -0.69 -7.00
C GLN A 285 4.87 -1.68 -7.38
N ASN A 286 5.89 -1.78 -6.53
CA ASN A 286 6.98 -2.72 -6.74
C ASN A 286 6.56 -4.13 -6.31
N ILE A 287 6.92 -5.13 -7.11
CA ILE A 287 6.73 -6.54 -6.75
C ILE A 287 7.62 -6.86 -5.55
N ASN A 288 7.01 -7.24 -4.43
CA ASN A 288 7.72 -7.63 -3.22
C ASN A 288 7.70 -9.15 -3.05
N LEU A 289 8.87 -9.77 -2.88
CA LEU A 289 8.97 -11.22 -2.75
C LEU A 289 8.10 -11.79 -1.61
N HIS A 290 8.08 -11.15 -0.44
CA HIS A 290 7.27 -11.62 0.69
C HIS A 290 5.79 -11.44 0.42
N GLY A 291 5.41 -10.29 -0.17
CA GLY A 291 4.04 -10.01 -0.61
C GLY A 291 3.53 -11.07 -1.59
N GLU A 292 4.31 -11.40 -2.61
CA GLU A 292 3.94 -12.41 -3.62
C GLU A 292 3.90 -13.84 -3.06
N MET A 293 4.83 -14.20 -2.18
CA MET A 293 4.91 -15.56 -1.67
C MET A 293 3.89 -15.85 -0.56
N MET A 294 3.60 -14.86 0.30
CA MET A 294 2.79 -15.07 1.50
C MET A 294 1.39 -14.46 1.39
N GLY A 295 1.22 -13.36 0.64
CA GLY A 295 0.00 -12.56 0.64
C GLY A 295 -0.21 -11.78 1.94
N HIS A 296 -1.15 -10.84 1.94
CA HIS A 296 -1.37 -9.93 3.07
C HIS A 296 -1.87 -10.61 4.35
N ILE A 297 -2.71 -11.66 4.29
CA ILE A 297 -3.27 -12.26 5.53
C ILE A 297 -2.19 -12.86 6.43
N PRO A 298 -1.30 -13.77 5.97
CA PRO A 298 -0.25 -14.31 6.81
C PRO A 298 0.76 -13.25 7.27
N LEU A 299 1.05 -12.26 6.42
CA LEU A 299 1.95 -11.15 6.76
C LEU A 299 1.35 -10.27 7.85
N GLY A 300 0.04 -9.99 7.81
CA GLY A 300 -0.65 -9.21 8.83
C GLY A 300 -0.72 -9.93 10.17
N ILE A 301 -1.01 -11.23 10.17
CA ILE A 301 -0.95 -12.09 11.37
C ILE A 301 0.44 -12.04 12.00
N GLU A 302 1.49 -12.14 11.19
CA GLU A 302 2.86 -12.11 11.70
C GLU A 302 3.24 -10.73 12.25
N LEU A 303 2.89 -9.65 11.54
CA LEU A 303 3.13 -8.30 12.02
C LEU A 303 2.48 -8.09 13.40
N VAL A 304 1.21 -8.43 13.54
CA VAL A 304 0.48 -8.26 14.81
C VAL A 304 1.08 -9.12 15.92
N ASN A 305 1.48 -10.36 15.64
CA ASN A 305 2.16 -11.19 16.61
C ASN A 305 3.49 -10.59 17.06
N LYS A 306 4.29 -10.06 16.13
CA LYS A 306 5.56 -9.41 16.43
C LYS A 306 5.35 -8.18 17.32
N LEU A 307 4.45 -7.29 16.94
CA LEU A 307 4.13 -6.09 17.72
C LEU A 307 3.59 -6.42 19.12
N TRP A 308 2.74 -7.44 19.23
CA TRP A 308 2.22 -7.89 20.51
C TRP A 308 3.32 -8.42 21.43
N ARG A 309 4.26 -9.23 20.90
CA ARG A 309 5.41 -9.73 21.66
C ARG A 309 6.30 -8.60 22.14
N ASP A 310 6.64 -7.65 21.25
CA ASP A 310 7.42 -6.46 21.61
C ASP A 310 6.76 -5.68 22.77
N LEU A 311 5.43 -5.57 22.76
CA LEU A 311 4.68 -4.90 23.83
C LEU A 311 4.67 -5.69 25.14
N LEU A 312 4.59 -7.02 25.09
CA LEU A 312 4.70 -7.87 26.29
C LEU A 312 6.06 -7.75 26.97
N GLU A 313 7.13 -7.48 26.23
CA GLU A 313 8.47 -7.23 26.79
C GLU A 313 8.63 -5.80 27.32
N SER A 314 7.71 -4.90 27.00
CA SER A 314 7.76 -3.50 27.45
C SER A 314 7.19 -3.32 28.86
N PRO A 315 7.60 -2.26 29.60
CA PRO A 315 7.04 -1.96 30.92
C PRO A 315 5.52 -1.74 30.93
N LEU A 316 4.92 -1.35 29.79
CA LEU A 316 3.49 -1.10 29.66
C LEU A 316 2.65 -2.35 29.96
N SER A 317 3.20 -3.56 29.72
CA SER A 317 2.48 -4.81 29.91
C SER A 317 2.33 -5.23 31.38
N SER A 318 3.06 -4.58 32.30
CA SER A 318 3.10 -4.95 33.72
C SER A 318 1.72 -4.92 34.38
N SER A 319 0.82 -4.05 33.90
CA SER A 319 -0.56 -3.92 34.39
C SER A 319 -1.55 -4.86 33.69
N TRP A 320 -1.15 -5.55 32.62
CA TRP A 320 -2.08 -6.34 31.80
C TRP A 320 -2.40 -7.70 32.39
N GLY A 321 -1.56 -8.22 33.29
CA GLY A 321 -1.74 -9.54 33.91
C GLY A 321 -3.01 -9.66 34.77
N THR A 322 -3.61 -8.54 35.16
CA THR A 322 -4.86 -8.51 35.95
C THR A 322 -6.10 -8.14 35.13
N LEU A 323 -5.96 -7.97 33.81
CA LEU A 323 -7.08 -7.63 32.93
C LEU A 323 -7.86 -8.89 32.54
N ASP A 324 -9.17 -8.72 32.41
CA ASP A 324 -10.10 -9.73 31.89
C ASP A 324 -10.77 -9.18 30.62
N PRO A 325 -10.87 -9.96 29.52
CA PRO A 325 -10.32 -11.31 29.32
C PRO A 325 -8.78 -11.32 29.35
N PRO A 326 -8.12 -12.50 29.52
CA PRO A 326 -6.66 -12.60 29.48
C PRO A 326 -6.07 -12.10 28.15
N SER A 327 -4.87 -11.52 28.19
CA SER A 327 -4.20 -10.93 27.02
C SER A 327 -4.03 -11.88 25.84
N ASP A 328 -3.73 -13.16 26.09
CA ASP A 328 -3.61 -14.14 25.01
C ASP A 328 -4.94 -14.43 24.30
N LEU A 329 -6.07 -14.31 25.02
CA LEU A 329 -7.39 -14.49 24.42
C LEU A 329 -7.74 -13.29 23.53
N VAL A 330 -7.47 -12.06 23.97
CA VAL A 330 -7.64 -10.85 23.14
C VAL A 330 -6.79 -10.92 21.88
N ARG A 331 -5.51 -11.30 22.02
CA ARG A 331 -4.62 -11.50 20.87
C ARG A 331 -5.19 -12.54 19.91
N LEU A 332 -5.61 -13.70 20.41
CA LEU A 332 -6.17 -14.77 19.58
C LEU A 332 -7.39 -14.29 18.79
N HIS A 333 -8.30 -13.55 19.43
CA HIS A 333 -9.47 -12.99 18.77
C HIS A 333 -9.08 -12.00 17.67
N LEU A 334 -8.13 -11.10 17.92
CA LEU A 334 -7.65 -10.17 16.90
C LEU A 334 -7.01 -10.90 15.72
N LEU A 335 -6.18 -11.92 15.97
CA LEU A 335 -5.61 -12.74 14.90
C LEU A 335 -6.68 -13.49 14.12
N HIS A 336 -7.75 -13.94 14.77
CA HIS A 336 -8.90 -14.56 14.11
C HIS A 336 -9.63 -13.58 13.21
N LEU A 337 -9.81 -12.32 13.62
CA LEU A 337 -10.37 -11.27 12.75
C LEU A 337 -9.55 -11.12 11.47
N ILE A 338 -8.23 -10.99 11.60
CA ILE A 338 -7.31 -10.90 10.44
C ILE A 338 -7.40 -12.17 9.58
N ALA A 339 -7.37 -13.35 10.19
CA ALA A 339 -7.37 -14.62 9.48
C ALA A 339 -8.70 -14.95 8.78
N SER A 340 -9.81 -14.33 9.18
CA SER A 340 -11.14 -14.70 8.69
C SER A 340 -11.86 -13.62 7.88
N HIS A 341 -11.33 -12.39 7.78
CA HIS A 341 -12.06 -11.24 7.24
C HIS A 341 -12.56 -11.41 5.79
N HIS A 342 -11.89 -12.19 4.94
CA HIS A 342 -12.41 -12.52 3.59
C HIS A 342 -13.70 -13.37 3.63
N GLY A 343 -14.11 -13.88 4.79
CA GLY A 343 -15.38 -14.54 5.06
C GLY A 343 -15.56 -15.95 4.51
N THR A 344 -14.90 -16.27 3.41
CA THR A 344 -15.05 -17.56 2.71
C THR A 344 -13.70 -18.09 2.24
N ARG A 345 -13.60 -19.43 2.14
CA ARG A 345 -12.40 -20.07 1.58
C ARG A 345 -12.18 -19.73 0.11
N GLU A 346 -13.26 -19.48 -0.63
CA GLU A 346 -13.21 -19.09 -2.05
C GLU A 346 -12.57 -17.71 -2.26
N PHE A 347 -12.73 -16.82 -1.28
CA PHE A 347 -12.06 -15.52 -1.26
C PHE A 347 -10.65 -15.58 -0.65
N GLY A 348 -10.16 -16.77 -0.31
CA GLY A 348 -8.81 -16.98 0.19
C GLY A 348 -8.67 -16.89 1.71
N SER A 349 -9.76 -16.84 2.49
CA SER A 349 -9.68 -16.91 3.95
C SER A 349 -9.04 -18.22 4.43
N PRO A 350 -7.96 -18.17 5.25
CA PRO A 350 -7.44 -19.35 5.93
C PRO A 350 -8.44 -20.02 6.89
N THR A 351 -9.26 -19.22 7.58
CA THR A 351 -10.31 -19.68 8.49
C THR A 351 -11.60 -18.87 8.29
N LEU A 352 -12.75 -19.41 8.72
CA LEU A 352 -14.03 -18.74 8.54
C LEU A 352 -14.36 -17.85 9.76
N PRO A 353 -15.20 -16.81 9.59
CA PRO A 353 -15.72 -16.04 10.71
C PRO A 353 -16.42 -16.94 11.73
N SER A 354 -16.11 -16.73 13.01
CA SER A 354 -16.56 -17.60 14.12
C SER A 354 -17.01 -16.80 15.35
N THR A 355 -16.89 -15.47 15.31
CA THR A 355 -17.36 -14.57 16.37
C THR A 355 -18.22 -13.47 15.75
N PRO A 356 -19.09 -12.81 16.53
CA PRO A 356 -19.89 -11.67 16.05
C PRO A 356 -19.04 -10.59 15.37
N GLU A 357 -17.88 -10.24 15.95
CA GLU A 357 -16.95 -9.25 15.39
C GLU A 357 -16.33 -9.73 14.08
N ALA A 358 -16.04 -11.02 13.94
CA ALA A 358 -15.50 -11.59 12.70
C ALA A 358 -16.53 -11.53 11.56
N PHE A 359 -17.80 -11.83 11.85
CA PHE A 359 -18.88 -11.69 10.88
C PHE A 359 -19.09 -10.22 10.51
N ALA A 360 -19.13 -9.33 11.50
CA ALA A 360 -19.27 -7.90 11.27
C ALA A 360 -18.14 -7.37 10.38
N LEU A 361 -16.87 -7.65 10.73
CA LEU A 361 -15.70 -7.22 9.97
C LEU A 361 -15.76 -7.68 8.52
N HIS A 362 -16.10 -8.95 8.28
CA HIS A 362 -16.23 -9.48 6.92
C HIS A 362 -17.23 -8.67 6.07
N TYR A 363 -18.43 -8.41 6.62
CA TYR A 363 -19.45 -7.67 5.89
C TYR A 363 -19.11 -6.18 5.74
N ILE A 364 -18.40 -5.60 6.72
CA ILE A 364 -17.92 -4.21 6.67
C ILE A 364 -16.90 -4.05 5.53
N ASP A 365 -15.87 -4.90 5.49
CA ASP A 365 -14.87 -4.93 4.41
C ASP A 365 -15.55 -5.09 3.05
N ASN A 366 -16.44 -6.09 2.94
CA ASN A 366 -17.12 -6.38 1.69
C ASN A 366 -18.05 -5.26 1.21
N LEU A 367 -18.72 -4.57 2.14
CA LEU A 367 -19.58 -3.42 1.85
C LEU A 367 -18.74 -2.27 1.26
N ASP A 368 -17.66 -1.91 1.94
CA ASP A 368 -16.79 -0.81 1.52
C ASP A 368 -16.17 -1.09 0.14
N ALA A 369 -15.58 -2.28 -0.03
CA ALA A 369 -14.97 -2.69 -1.30
C ALA A 369 -15.96 -2.62 -2.48
N LYS A 370 -17.20 -3.09 -2.29
CA LYS A 370 -18.23 -3.04 -3.35
C LYS A 370 -18.73 -1.63 -3.60
N TYR A 371 -18.84 -0.81 -2.56
CA TYR A 371 -19.29 0.57 -2.69
C TYR A 371 -18.28 1.40 -3.48
N GLU A 372 -16.99 1.28 -3.19
CA GLU A 372 -15.93 1.92 -3.97
C GLU A 372 -15.91 1.42 -5.42
N MET A 373 -16.09 0.12 -5.66
CA MET A 373 -16.21 -0.41 -7.03
C MET A 373 -17.37 0.20 -7.81
N LEU A 374 -18.52 0.45 -7.15
CA LEU A 374 -19.65 1.13 -7.78
C LEU A 374 -19.31 2.58 -8.08
N ALA A 375 -18.69 3.31 -7.14
CA ALA A 375 -18.25 4.68 -7.35
C ALA A 375 -17.28 4.80 -8.54
N MET A 376 -16.27 3.93 -8.60
CA MET A 376 -15.33 3.84 -9.74
C MET A 376 -16.06 3.56 -11.06
N ALA A 377 -17.06 2.68 -11.04
CA ALA A 377 -17.82 2.38 -12.25
C ALA A 377 -18.63 3.58 -12.72
N TYR A 378 -19.28 4.32 -11.82
CA TYR A 378 -20.05 5.52 -12.17
C TYR A 378 -19.17 6.64 -12.72
N GLU A 379 -17.90 6.70 -12.32
CA GLU A 379 -16.97 7.70 -12.80
C GLU A 379 -16.33 7.34 -14.15
N ALA A 380 -16.00 6.06 -14.36
CA ALA A 380 -15.10 5.67 -15.46
C ALA A 380 -15.71 4.73 -16.51
N ASN A 381 -16.80 4.03 -16.22
CA ASN A 381 -17.29 2.99 -17.12
C ASN A 381 -18.20 3.58 -18.22
N ASN A 382 -18.07 3.03 -19.42
CA ASN A 382 -18.91 3.41 -20.55
C ASN A 382 -20.38 3.07 -20.29
N GLU A 383 -21.28 3.94 -20.71
CA GLU A 383 -22.71 3.70 -20.72
C GLU A 383 -23.08 2.76 -21.88
N LEU A 384 -23.73 1.64 -21.56
CA LEU A 384 -24.21 0.64 -22.53
C LEU A 384 -25.61 1.00 -23.07
N ALA A 385 -26.43 1.58 -22.21
CA ALA A 385 -27.77 2.08 -22.47
C ALA A 385 -28.10 3.13 -21.39
N PRO A 386 -29.10 4.01 -21.57
CA PRO A 386 -29.43 5.04 -20.59
C PRO A 386 -29.54 4.50 -19.16
N GLY A 387 -28.64 4.95 -18.28
CA GLY A 387 -28.54 4.57 -16.87
C GLY A 387 -27.88 3.21 -16.59
N ILE A 388 -27.37 2.51 -17.61
CA ILE A 388 -26.75 1.18 -17.50
C ILE A 388 -25.28 1.27 -17.90
N LEU A 389 -24.37 1.06 -16.95
CA LEU A 389 -22.94 1.13 -17.19
C LEU A 389 -22.33 -0.24 -17.45
N ALA A 390 -21.20 -0.26 -18.15
CA ALA A 390 -20.41 -1.46 -18.34
C ALA A 390 -19.99 -2.06 -16.99
N ARG A 391 -19.95 -3.40 -16.94
CA ARG A 391 -19.66 -4.15 -15.72
C ARG A 391 -18.26 -3.82 -15.17
N GLN A 392 -18.19 -3.48 -13.89
CA GLN A 392 -16.94 -3.40 -13.13
C GLN A 392 -16.67 -4.75 -12.46
N PHE A 393 -15.61 -5.46 -12.83
CA PHE A 393 -15.21 -6.67 -12.11
C PHE A 393 -14.68 -6.32 -10.70
N PRO A 394 -14.98 -7.12 -9.66
CA PRO A 394 -15.79 -8.34 -9.61
C PRO A 394 -17.29 -8.15 -9.31
N LEU A 395 -17.88 -6.95 -9.45
CA LEU A 395 -19.32 -6.77 -9.22
C LEU A 395 -20.13 -7.80 -10.04
N PRO A 396 -21.18 -8.39 -9.48
CA PRO A 396 -21.90 -9.49 -10.13
C PRO A 396 -22.76 -9.03 -11.31
N ALA A 397 -23.11 -7.74 -11.38
CA ALA A 397 -24.02 -7.18 -12.37
C ALA A 397 -23.49 -5.85 -12.94
N ASN A 398 -24.11 -5.40 -14.03
CA ASN A 398 -23.89 -4.06 -14.57
C ASN A 398 -24.35 -3.00 -13.54
N PRO A 399 -23.51 -2.01 -13.21
CA PRO A 399 -23.93 -0.88 -12.38
C PRO A 399 -25.06 -0.10 -13.04
N ILE A 400 -26.03 0.32 -12.24
CA ILE A 400 -27.18 1.11 -12.66
C ILE A 400 -27.12 2.44 -11.93
N THR A 401 -27.31 3.55 -12.64
CA THR A 401 -27.32 4.88 -12.03
C THR A 401 -28.30 4.92 -10.84
N PRO A 402 -27.85 5.32 -9.63
CA PRO A 402 -28.70 5.32 -8.46
C PRO A 402 -29.74 6.44 -8.52
N LEU A 403 -30.82 6.29 -7.74
CA LEU A 403 -31.77 7.37 -7.51
C LEU A 403 -31.07 8.52 -6.77
N ARG A 404 -31.41 9.76 -7.12
CA ARG A 404 -31.02 10.92 -6.32
C ARG A 404 -31.81 10.90 -5.00
N SER A 405 -31.15 11.27 -3.90
CA SER A 405 -31.86 11.61 -2.67
C SER A 405 -32.83 12.76 -2.93
N PHE A 406 -33.94 12.77 -2.18
CA PHE A 406 -34.77 13.97 -2.11
C PHE A 406 -33.99 15.01 -1.30
N ASP A 407 -33.90 16.23 -1.83
CA ASP A 407 -33.25 17.36 -1.15
C ASP A 407 -34.06 17.84 0.07
#